data_AF-A0A2D3W1C2-F1
#
_entry.id   AF-A0A2D3W1C2-F1
#
_cell.length_a   1.000
_cell.length_b   1.000
_cell.length_c   1.000
_cell.angle_alpha   90.00
_cell.angle_beta   90.00
_cell.angle_gamma   90.00
#
_symmetry.space_group_name_H-M   'P 1'
#
loop_
_entity.id
_entity.type
_entity.pdbx_description
1 polymer ?
#
loop_
_entity_poly.entity_id
_entity_poly.type
_entity_poly.pdbx_seq_one_letter_code
_entity_poly.pdbx_strand_id
1 'polypeptide(L)' 'MGKAKFIDKIKTLFGYEIPEDKTNKTVVKELVEKLKIKRIDLKKELKSETDIIHREALKDSLKILKKQIKKGEDLLKE' A
#
# COMPACT_ATOMS: atom_id res chain seq x y z
N MET A 1 -2.42 10.94 -11.41
CA MET A 1 -1.95 9.58 -11.78
C MET A 1 -3.19 8.79 -12.12
N GLY A 2 -3.30 8.12 -13.26
CA GLY A 2 -4.49 7.30 -13.56
C GLY A 2 -4.50 5.96 -12.78
N LYS A 3 -5.68 5.33 -12.69
CA LYS A 3 -5.90 4.03 -12.01
C LYS A 3 -4.90 2.94 -12.45
N ALA A 4 -4.65 2.81 -13.74
CA ALA A 4 -3.68 1.83 -14.28
C ALA A 4 -2.22 2.09 -13.83
N LYS A 5 -1.77 3.35 -13.81
CA LYS A 5 -0.42 3.71 -13.32
C LYS A 5 -0.26 3.49 -11.82
N PHE A 6 -1.35 3.63 -11.05
CA PHE A 6 -1.34 3.28 -9.63
C PHE A 6 -1.19 1.77 -9.44
N ILE A 7 -1.96 0.98 -10.17
CA ILE A 7 -1.91 -0.48 -10.14
C ILE A 7 -0.48 -0.99 -10.41
N ASP A 8 0.12 -0.53 -11.50
CA ASP A 8 1.48 -0.92 -11.90
C ASP A 8 2.54 -0.55 -10.84
N LYS A 9 2.41 0.65 -10.26
CA LYS A 9 3.29 1.12 -9.19
C LYS A 9 3.16 0.29 -7.92
N ILE A 10 1.95 -0.07 -7.51
CA ILE A 10 1.73 -0.89 -6.32
C ILE A 10 2.19 -2.33 -6.57
N LYS A 11 1.99 -2.87 -7.79
CA LYS A 11 2.54 -4.16 -8.19
C LYS A 11 4.07 -4.17 -8.06
N THR A 12 4.74 -3.16 -8.58
CA THR A 12 6.20 -3.02 -8.50
C THR A 12 6.70 -2.86 -7.06
N LEU A 13 6.02 -2.06 -6.24
CA LEU A 13 6.48 -1.77 -4.87
C LEU A 13 6.19 -2.89 -3.87
N PHE A 14 5.14 -3.68 -4.08
CA PHE A 14 4.66 -4.63 -3.08
C PHE A 14 4.54 -6.07 -3.58
N GLY A 15 4.80 -6.32 -4.87
CA GLY A 15 4.78 -7.67 -5.46
C GLY A 15 3.39 -8.29 -5.55
N TYR A 16 2.31 -7.50 -5.53
CA TYR A 16 0.97 -8.06 -5.60
C TYR A 16 0.63 -8.54 -7.01
N GLU A 17 0.30 -9.82 -7.13
CA GLU A 17 -0.33 -10.37 -8.33
C GLU A 17 -1.80 -9.94 -8.37
N ILE A 18 -2.21 -9.51 -9.56
CA ILE A 18 -3.54 -8.97 -9.83
C ILE A 18 -4.12 -9.81 -10.94
N PRO A 19 -5.29 -10.45 -10.72
CA PRO A 19 -5.94 -11.21 -11.77
C PRO A 19 -6.38 -10.28 -12.91
N GLU A 20 -6.07 -10.65 -14.14
CA GLU A 20 -6.33 -9.86 -15.36
C GLU A 20 -7.82 -9.60 -15.61
N ASP A 21 -8.71 -10.42 -15.04
CA ASP A 21 -10.17 -10.34 -15.20
C ASP A 21 -10.86 -9.21 -14.42
N LYS A 22 -10.14 -8.45 -13.59
CA LYS A 22 -10.76 -7.44 -12.72
C LYS A 22 -10.67 -6.03 -13.31
N THR A 23 -11.77 -5.28 -13.23
CA THR A 23 -11.77 -3.86 -13.60
C THR A 23 -10.75 -3.07 -12.76
N ASN A 24 -10.14 -2.04 -13.36
CA ASN A 24 -9.20 -1.16 -12.68
C ASN A 24 -9.72 -0.64 -11.33
N LYS A 25 -11.04 -0.39 -11.19
CA LYS A 25 -11.65 0.06 -9.93
C LYS A 25 -11.62 -1.03 -8.85
N THR A 26 -12.02 -2.26 -9.20
CA THR A 26 -11.98 -3.40 -8.27
C THR A 26 -10.57 -3.70 -7.83
N VAL A 27 -9.61 -3.67 -8.76
CA VAL A 27 -8.20 -3.88 -8.48
C VAL A 27 -7.66 -2.81 -7.52
N VAL A 28 -7.92 -1.53 -7.79
CA VAL A 28 -7.47 -0.44 -6.89
C VAL A 28 -8.05 -0.63 -5.49
N LYS A 29 -9.33 -1.05 -5.37
CA LYS A 29 -9.97 -1.32 -4.08
C LYS A 29 -9.25 -2.43 -3.30
N GLU A 30 -9.01 -3.57 -3.94
CA GLU A 30 -8.28 -4.69 -3.31
C GLU A 30 -6.85 -4.31 -2.93
N LEU A 31 -6.15 -3.57 -3.79
CA LEU A 31 -4.80 -3.09 -3.48
C LEU A 31 -4.81 -2.15 -2.27
N VAL A 32 -5.77 -1.23 -2.18
CA VAL A 32 -5.92 -0.34 -1.02
C VAL A 32 -6.19 -1.14 0.25
N GLU A 33 -7.04 -2.17 0.21
CA GLU A 33 -7.28 -3.04 1.36
C GLU A 33 -6.02 -3.81 1.78
N LYS A 34 -5.29 -4.40 0.83
CA LYS A 34 -4.01 -5.07 1.11
C LYS A 34 -2.98 -4.12 1.72
N LEU A 35 -2.89 -2.88 1.23
CA LEU A 35 -2.03 -1.84 1.79
C LEU A 35 -2.45 -1.45 3.21
N LYS A 36 -3.77 -1.39 3.50
CA LYS A 36 -4.28 -1.13 4.85
C LYS A 36 -3.89 -2.24 5.83
N ILE A 37 -4.02 -3.51 5.41
CA ILE A 37 -3.60 -4.67 6.21
C ILE A 37 -2.09 -4.60 6.48
N LYS A 38 -1.28 -4.42 5.42
CA LYS A 38 0.18 -4.32 5.56
C LYS A 38 0.62 -3.16 6.48
N ARG A 39 -0.12 -2.04 6.47
CA ARG A 39 0.11 -0.93 7.40
C ARG A 39 -0.19 -1.30 8.86
N ILE A 40 -1.15 -2.17 9.12
CA ILE A 40 -1.45 -2.66 10.48
C ILE A 40 -0.32 -3.57 10.96
N ASP A 41 0.14 -4.50 10.11
CA ASP A 41 1.28 -5.38 10.45
C ASP A 41 2.54 -4.58 10.74
N LEU A 42 2.93 -3.67 9.85
CA LEU A 42 4.11 -2.83 10.06
C LEU A 42 4.00 -1.93 11.31
N LYS A 43 2.78 -1.56 11.72
CA LYS A 43 2.57 -0.85 13.00
C LYS A 43 2.77 -1.75 14.20
N LYS A 44 2.40 -3.04 14.10
CA LYS A 44 2.66 -4.02 15.16
C LYS A 44 4.16 -4.29 15.24
N GLU A 45 4.82 -4.52 14.11
CA GLU A 45 6.29 -4.65 14.03
C GLU A 45 6.98 -3.44 14.63
N LEU A 46 6.56 -2.22 14.28
CA LEU A 46 7.13 -0.98 14.83
C LEU A 46 7.00 -0.86 16.37
N LYS A 47 5.98 -1.49 16.98
CA LYS A 47 5.81 -1.50 18.44
C LYS A 47 6.75 -2.49 19.12
N SER A 48 7.05 -3.60 18.44
CA SER A 48 7.94 -4.65 18.93
C SER A 48 9.40 -4.40 18.57
N GLU A 49 9.67 -3.54 17.59
CA GLU A 49 11.01 -3.23 17.12
C GLU A 49 11.77 -2.34 18.13
N THR A 50 12.86 -2.88 18.65
CA THR A 50 13.76 -2.21 19.59
C THR A 50 14.97 -1.58 18.90
N ASP A 51 15.30 -2.03 17.69
CA ASP A 51 16.39 -1.48 16.90
C ASP A 51 16.01 -0.11 16.32
N ILE A 52 16.81 0.93 16.61
CA ILE A 52 16.52 2.31 16.23
C ILE A 52 16.51 2.48 14.71
N ILE A 53 17.46 1.85 14.01
CA ILE A 53 17.64 1.99 12.55
C ILE A 53 16.47 1.30 11.84
N HIS A 54 16.14 0.08 12.24
CA HIS A 54 14.98 -0.62 11.69
C HIS A 54 13.67 0.09 12.01
N ARG A 55 13.54 0.66 13.22
CA ARG A 55 12.37 1.44 13.60
C ARG A 55 12.19 2.71 12.77
N GLU A 56 13.27 3.38 12.38
CA GLU A 56 13.20 4.52 11.45
C GLU A 56 12.80 4.08 10.04
N ALA A 57 13.39 2.99 9.53
CA ALA A 57 13.02 2.42 8.23
C ALA A 57 11.53 2.00 8.18
N LEU A 58 11.02 1.41 9.27
CA LEU A 58 9.61 1.05 9.41
C LEU A 58 8.70 2.29 9.44
N LYS A 59 9.10 3.38 10.12
CA LYS A 59 8.35 4.64 10.11
C LYS A 59 8.27 5.24 8.70
N ASP A 60 9.38 5.23 7.95
CA ASP A 60 9.38 5.76 6.59
C ASP A 60 8.53 4.90 5.65
N SER A 61 8.64 3.58 5.76
CA SER A 61 7.79 2.62 5.07
C SER A 61 6.30 2.86 5.35
N LEU A 62 5.92 3.09 6.61
CA LEU A 62 4.55 3.43 7.02
C LEU A 62 4.07 4.77 6.44
N LYS A 63 4.97 5.76 6.30
CA LYS A 63 4.68 7.06 5.70
C LYS A 63 4.41 6.91 4.20
N ILE A 64 5.21 6.10 3.50
CA ILE A 64 5.02 5.77 2.09
C ILE A 64 3.69 5.03 1.90
N LEU A 65 3.42 4.00 2.71
CA LEU A 65 2.15 3.26 2.69
C LEU A 65 0.95 4.17 2.89
N LYS A 66 0.99 5.08 3.88
CA LYS A 66 -0.09 6.04 4.12
C LYS A 66 -0.36 6.93 2.90
N LYS A 67 0.69 7.39 2.22
CA LYS A 67 0.55 8.17 0.98
C LYS A 67 -0.06 7.34 -0.16
N GLN A 68 0.34 6.08 -0.32
CA GLN A 68 -0.22 5.21 -1.36
C GLN A 68 -1.69 4.86 -1.09
N ILE A 69 -2.06 4.56 0.16
CA ILE A 69 -3.46 4.32 0.55
C ILE A 69 -4.31 5.53 0.22
N LYS A 70 -3.87 6.74 0.61
CA LYS A 70 -4.60 7.97 0.33
C LYS A 70 -4.80 8.17 -1.18
N LYS A 71 -3.76 7.92 -1.99
CA LYS A 71 -3.85 8.01 -3.46
C LYS A 71 -4.83 6.98 -4.04
N GLY A 72 -4.80 5.75 -3.56
CA GLY A 72 -5.74 4.72 -4.02
C GLY A 72 -7.19 5.04 -3.65
N GLU A 73 -7.44 5.57 -2.45
CA GLU A 73 -8.78 6.01 -2.04
C GLU A 73 -9.28 7.22 -2.84
N ASP A 74 -8.40 8.16 -3.16
CA ASP A 74 -8.70 9.31 -4.03
C ASP A 74 -9.12 8.85 -5.43
N LEU A 75 -8.39 7.90 -6.00
CA LEU A 75 -8.71 7.27 -7.29
C LEU A 75 -10.02 6.49 -7.29
N LEU A 76 -10.51 6.02 -6.14
CA LEU A 76 -11.80 5.35 -6.05
C LEU A 76 -12.98 6.33 -5.98
N LYS A 77 -12.71 7.58 -5.59
CA LYS A 77 -13.69 8.68 -5.52
C LYS A 77 -13.85 9.42 -6.84
N GLU A 78 -12.81 9.44 -7.69
CA GLU A 78 -12.89 9.77 -9.12
C GLU A 78 -13.60 8.67 -9.94
#